data_AF-A0A2E0XKE9-F1
#
_entry.id   AF-A0A2E0XKE9-F1
#
_cell.length_a   1.000
_cell.length_b   1.000
_cell.length_c   1.000
_cell.angle_alpha   90.00
_cell.angle_beta   90.00
_cell.angle_gamma   90.00
#
_symmetry.space_group_name_H-M   'P 1'
#
loop_
_entity.id
_entity.type
_entity.pdbx_description
1 polymer ?
#
loop_
_entity_poly.entity_id
_entity_poly.type
_entity_poly.pdbx_seq_one_letter_code
_entity_poly.pdbx_strand_id
1 'polypeptide(L)'
;NLPPNQRGQFHPNDVQSLKGFRQRRDEIFSQNPASGADITTNNTRGDSRRFSTQNLVDNHPDTYWSTDDNLPVTEVIFELPETVTFNVISLREYLPLGQRVENFTLEIDNDGIWQAYHSGTAIGNRRLVRGRKCTTKRVRFRCVDSPACPAISEFNLHLDPKTAD
;
A
#
# COMPACT_ATOMS: atom_id res chain seq x y z
N ASN A 1 -5.86 -21.47 12.51
CA ASN A 1 -5.89 -22.82 13.12
C ASN A 1 -6.81 -23.69 12.27
N LEU A 2 -6.45 -24.94 11.99
CA LEU A 2 -7.23 -25.92 11.21
C LEU A 2 -7.21 -27.26 11.96
N PRO A 3 -8.20 -27.53 12.83
CA PRO A 3 -8.20 -28.75 13.61
C PRO A 3 -8.66 -29.95 12.78
N PRO A 4 -7.91 -31.07 12.75
CA PRO A 4 -8.42 -32.32 12.23
C PRO A 4 -9.59 -32.84 13.07
N ASN A 5 -10.52 -33.56 12.44
CA ASN A 5 -11.57 -34.30 13.14
C ASN A 5 -11.00 -35.56 13.84
N GLN A 6 -11.84 -36.31 14.55
CA GLN A 6 -11.45 -37.55 15.24
C GLN A 6 -10.88 -38.66 14.33
N ARG A 7 -11.03 -38.54 13.01
CA ARG A 7 -10.45 -39.45 12.00
C ARG A 7 -9.11 -38.94 11.46
N GLY A 8 -8.58 -37.84 12.00
CA GLY A 8 -7.35 -37.20 11.51
C GLY A 8 -7.51 -36.48 10.17
N GLN A 9 -8.74 -36.12 9.78
CA GLN A 9 -9.05 -35.47 8.50
C GLN A 9 -9.57 -34.05 8.70
N PHE A 10 -9.27 -33.14 7.79
CA PHE A 10 -9.92 -31.82 7.77
C PHE A 10 -11.38 -31.94 7.36
N HIS A 11 -12.25 -31.15 7.99
CA HIS A 11 -13.65 -31.13 7.62
C HIS A 11 -13.81 -30.53 6.20
N PRO A 12 -14.68 -31.08 5.33
CA PRO A 12 -14.88 -30.54 3.98
C PRO A 12 -15.21 -29.04 3.93
N ASN A 13 -15.96 -28.53 4.91
CA ASN A 13 -16.27 -27.10 5.04
C ASN A 13 -15.02 -26.24 5.28
N ASP A 14 -14.04 -26.73 6.06
CA ASP A 14 -12.80 -26.00 6.30
C ASP A 14 -11.98 -25.95 5.01
N VAL A 15 -11.89 -27.07 4.30
CA VAL A 15 -11.23 -27.15 3.00
C VAL A 15 -11.88 -26.18 1.99
N GLN A 16 -13.21 -26.14 1.94
CA GLN A 16 -13.94 -25.21 1.07
C GLN A 16 -13.69 -23.75 1.46
N SER A 17 -13.69 -23.45 2.75
CA SER A 17 -13.42 -22.10 3.27
C SER A 17 -12.01 -21.63 2.91
N LEU A 18 -10.99 -22.50 3.02
CA LEU A 18 -9.61 -22.19 2.63
C LEU A 18 -9.46 -21.97 1.12
N LYS A 19 -10.13 -22.79 0.30
CA LYS A 19 -10.15 -22.59 -1.16
C LYS A 19 -10.80 -21.26 -1.52
N GLY A 20 -11.93 -20.93 -0.90
CA GLY A 20 -12.59 -19.64 -1.08
C GLY A 20 -11.73 -18.46 -0.60
N PHE A 21 -11.02 -18.61 0.51
CA PHE A 21 -10.08 -17.61 1.00
C PHE A 21 -8.91 -17.39 0.03
N ARG A 22 -8.32 -18.48 -0.49
CA ARG A 22 -7.26 -18.43 -1.51
C ARG A 22 -7.76 -17.70 -2.75
N GLN A 23 -8.93 -18.08 -3.27
CA GLN A 23 -9.53 -17.45 -4.43
C GLN A 23 -9.73 -15.95 -4.21
N ARG A 24 -10.33 -15.54 -3.09
CA ARG A 24 -10.55 -14.12 -2.79
C ARG A 24 -9.24 -13.35 -2.69
N ARG A 25 -8.21 -13.91 -2.05
CA ARG A 25 -6.89 -13.26 -1.98
C ARG A 25 -6.30 -13.05 -3.36
N ASP A 26 -6.35 -14.08 -4.21
CA ASP A 26 -5.82 -14.00 -5.56
C ASP A 26 -6.62 -13.00 -6.41
N GLU A 27 -7.95 -12.96 -6.28
CA GLU A 27 -8.81 -11.94 -6.91
C GLU A 27 -8.36 -10.52 -6.54
N ILE A 28 -8.20 -10.23 -5.24
CA ILE A 28 -7.85 -8.88 -4.74
C ILE A 28 -6.45 -8.44 -5.20
N PHE A 29 -5.45 -9.32 -5.05
CA PHE A 29 -4.04 -8.93 -5.17
C PHE A 29 -3.39 -9.32 -6.51
N SER A 30 -4.17 -9.78 -7.49
CA SER A 30 -3.66 -10.19 -8.81
C SER A 30 -3.10 -9.05 -9.66
N GLN A 31 -3.53 -7.82 -9.41
CA GLN A 31 -3.13 -6.64 -10.18
C GLN A 31 -2.73 -5.51 -9.23
N ASN A 32 -1.75 -4.71 -9.67
CA ASN A 32 -1.34 -3.48 -9.02
C ASN A 32 -1.28 -2.34 -10.06
N PRO A 33 -2.36 -1.56 -10.25
CA PRO A 33 -2.36 -0.45 -11.20
C PRO A 33 -1.35 0.65 -10.89
N ALA A 34 -0.82 0.72 -9.66
CA ALA A 34 0.22 1.70 -9.31
C ALA A 34 1.57 1.41 -10.00
N SER A 35 1.81 0.20 -10.51
CA SER A 35 3.07 -0.14 -11.18
C SER A 35 3.32 0.62 -12.48
N GLY A 36 2.28 1.18 -13.09
CA GLY A 36 2.40 2.02 -14.29
C GLY A 36 2.37 3.52 -13.99
N ALA A 37 2.37 3.93 -12.72
CA ALA A 37 2.24 5.33 -12.34
C ALA A 37 3.50 6.14 -12.69
N ASP A 38 3.30 7.39 -13.06
CA ASP A 38 4.34 8.41 -12.94
C ASP A 38 4.38 8.91 -11.49
N ILE A 39 5.54 8.81 -10.84
CA ILE A 39 5.67 8.99 -9.39
C ILE A 39 6.57 10.17 -9.08
N THR A 40 5.96 11.21 -8.52
CA THR A 40 6.67 12.43 -8.09
C THR A 40 6.71 12.53 -6.57
N THR A 41 7.73 13.20 -6.05
CA THR A 41 7.90 13.43 -4.61
C THR A 41 8.56 14.77 -4.36
N ASN A 42 8.37 15.33 -3.17
CA ASN A 42 9.04 16.55 -2.76
C ASN A 42 10.52 16.35 -2.37
N ASN A 43 10.96 15.11 -2.12
CA ASN A 43 12.36 14.81 -1.85
C ASN A 43 12.72 13.35 -2.15
N THR A 44 13.93 13.13 -2.63
CA THR A 44 14.56 11.80 -2.69
C THR A 44 15.91 11.90 -1.97
N ARG A 45 16.21 10.94 -1.09
CA ARG A 45 17.42 10.98 -0.28
C ARG A 45 18.68 11.14 -1.15
N GLY A 46 19.39 12.26 -0.93
CA GLY A 46 20.60 12.63 -1.65
C GLY A 46 20.47 12.62 -3.18
N ASP A 47 19.27 12.84 -3.72
CA ASP A 47 18.95 12.72 -5.16
C ASP A 47 19.46 11.41 -5.79
N SER A 48 19.52 10.34 -5.00
CA SER A 48 20.13 9.08 -5.39
C SER A 48 19.11 8.14 -6.01
N ARG A 49 19.47 7.52 -7.14
CA ARG A 49 18.70 6.42 -7.75
C ARG A 49 18.45 5.26 -6.79
N ARG A 50 19.32 5.06 -5.78
CA ARG A 50 19.17 4.02 -4.76
C ARG A 50 17.86 4.16 -3.97
N PHE A 51 17.37 5.38 -3.78
CA PHE A 51 16.18 5.70 -2.99
C PHE A 51 15.04 6.25 -3.85
N SER A 52 15.06 5.94 -5.15
CA SER A 52 14.07 6.44 -6.12
C SER A 52 12.64 6.05 -5.72
N THR A 53 11.69 6.91 -6.06
CA THR A 53 10.25 6.63 -5.96
C THR A 53 9.83 5.38 -6.73
N GLN A 54 10.58 4.97 -7.75
CA GLN A 54 10.29 3.74 -8.51
C GLN A 54 10.40 2.47 -7.66
N ASN A 55 11.19 2.51 -6.58
CA ASN A 55 11.26 1.41 -5.62
C ASN A 55 9.92 1.13 -4.93
N LEU A 56 8.97 2.07 -4.94
CA LEU A 56 7.65 1.88 -4.33
C LEU A 56 6.79 0.88 -5.09
N VAL A 57 7.08 0.63 -6.37
CA VAL A 57 6.21 -0.16 -7.25
C VAL A 57 6.95 -1.21 -8.07
N ASP A 58 8.21 -1.49 -7.74
CA ASP A 58 9.09 -2.41 -8.47
C ASP A 58 8.90 -3.89 -8.09
N ASN A 59 8.05 -4.17 -7.08
CA ASN A 59 7.81 -5.51 -6.53
C ASN A 59 9.07 -6.18 -5.95
N HIS A 60 10.02 -5.38 -5.45
CA HIS A 60 11.21 -5.83 -4.75
C HIS A 60 11.22 -5.34 -3.28
N PRO A 61 10.99 -6.23 -2.30
CA PRO A 61 10.90 -5.82 -0.89
C PRO A 61 12.23 -5.32 -0.30
N ASP A 62 13.35 -5.53 -1.01
CA ASP A 62 14.70 -5.15 -0.59
C ASP A 62 15.11 -3.74 -1.05
N THR A 63 14.33 -3.12 -1.93
CA THR A 63 14.49 -1.71 -2.33
C THR A 63 13.49 -0.86 -1.55
N TYR A 64 13.77 0.44 -1.45
CA TYR A 64 12.87 1.37 -0.78
C TYR A 64 13.09 2.80 -1.25
N TRP A 65 12.02 3.59 -1.23
CA TRP A 65 12.09 5.04 -1.31
C TRP A 65 12.33 5.63 0.08
N SER A 66 13.11 6.70 0.14
CA SER A 66 13.38 7.45 1.36
C SER A 66 13.73 8.90 1.03
N THR A 67 13.73 9.73 2.06
CA THR A 67 14.07 11.14 1.99
C THR A 67 15.35 11.47 2.74
N ASP A 68 15.82 12.69 2.58
CA ASP A 68 16.76 13.31 3.50
C ASP A 68 16.16 13.42 4.91
N ASP A 69 17.04 13.60 5.89
CA ASP A 69 16.67 13.67 7.29
C ASP A 69 16.00 15.02 7.64
N ASN A 70 15.18 15.03 8.69
CA ASN A 70 14.53 16.22 9.26
C ASN A 70 13.58 17.00 8.33
N LEU A 71 12.96 16.33 7.35
CA LEU A 71 11.85 16.92 6.60
C LEU A 71 10.55 16.88 7.42
N PRO A 72 9.81 17.99 7.53
CA PRO A 72 8.61 18.06 8.38
C PRO A 72 7.44 17.26 7.81
N VAL A 73 7.28 17.21 6.48
CA VAL A 73 6.29 16.40 5.78
C VAL A 73 6.91 15.91 4.48
N THR A 74 6.74 14.62 4.20
CA THR A 74 7.18 14.02 2.93
C THR A 74 5.95 13.53 2.19
N GLU A 75 5.88 13.80 0.88
CA GLU A 75 4.77 13.37 0.04
C GLU A 75 5.24 12.65 -1.21
N VAL A 76 4.43 11.68 -1.64
CA VAL A 76 4.58 10.98 -2.89
C VAL A 76 3.24 11.01 -3.60
N ILE A 77 3.25 11.46 -4.86
CA ILE A 77 2.08 11.53 -5.72
C ILE A 77 2.26 10.49 -6.83
N PHE A 78 1.27 9.64 -6.97
CA PHE A 78 1.16 8.64 -8.02
C PHE A 78 0.13 9.13 -9.03
N GLU A 79 0.58 9.50 -10.23
CA GLU A 79 -0.31 9.75 -11.37
C GLU A 79 -0.41 8.48 -12.21
N LEU A 80 -1.59 7.88 -12.19
CA LEU A 80 -1.90 6.63 -12.88
C LEU A 80 -2.03 6.88 -14.39
N PRO A 81 -1.66 5.89 -15.24
CA PRO A 81 -1.72 6.05 -16.70
C PRO A 81 -3.16 6.28 -17.21
N GLU A 82 -4.13 5.74 -16.47
CA GLU A 82 -5.57 5.92 -16.71
C GLU A 82 -6.30 6.06 -15.37
N THR A 83 -7.58 6.41 -15.42
CA THR A 83 -8.42 6.45 -14.22
C THR A 83 -8.66 5.03 -13.72
N VAL A 84 -8.34 4.76 -12.45
CA VAL A 84 -8.44 3.42 -11.84
C VAL A 84 -9.45 3.43 -10.71
N THR A 85 -10.21 2.35 -10.59
CA THR A 85 -11.07 2.08 -9.44
C THR A 85 -10.37 1.13 -8.47
N PHE A 86 -10.26 1.53 -7.20
CA PHE A 86 -9.68 0.71 -6.13
C PHE A 86 -10.42 0.94 -4.81
N ASN A 87 -10.21 0.04 -3.85
CA ASN A 87 -10.69 0.19 -2.46
C ASN A 87 -9.74 -0.39 -1.41
N VAL A 88 -8.56 -0.85 -1.83
CA VAL A 88 -7.51 -1.34 -0.95
C VAL A 88 -6.19 -0.71 -1.35
N ILE A 89 -5.57 0.04 -0.44
CA ILE A 89 -4.20 0.55 -0.57
C ILE A 89 -3.29 -0.32 0.31
N SER A 90 -2.21 -0.85 -0.26
CA SER A 90 -1.20 -1.64 0.45
C SER A 90 0.09 -0.85 0.57
N LEU A 91 0.60 -0.71 1.79
CA LEU A 91 1.87 -0.03 2.10
C LEU A 91 2.82 -1.00 2.81
N ARG A 92 4.13 -0.84 2.62
CA ARG A 92 5.14 -1.53 3.44
C ARG A 92 6.30 -0.62 3.78
N GLU A 93 6.78 -0.74 5.02
CA GLU A 93 8.08 -0.20 5.41
C GLU A 93 9.20 -1.19 5.15
N TYR A 94 10.39 -0.66 4.90
CA TYR A 94 11.62 -1.42 4.85
C TYR A 94 12.10 -1.74 6.27
N LEU A 95 11.51 -2.77 6.86
CA LEU A 95 11.73 -3.18 8.24
C LEU A 95 13.17 -3.53 8.66
N PRO A 96 14.12 -3.90 7.76
CA PRO A 96 15.51 -4.03 8.17
C PRO A 96 16.10 -2.77 8.81
N LEU A 97 15.48 -1.60 8.57
CA LEU A 97 15.85 -0.32 9.19
C LEU A 97 14.96 0.09 10.38
N GLY A 98 14.14 -0.84 10.87
CA GLY A 98 13.12 -0.59 11.89
C GLY A 98 11.83 -0.02 11.33
N GLN A 99 10.79 -0.04 12.15
CA GLN A 99 9.54 0.67 11.89
C GLN A 99 9.74 2.15 12.25
N ARG A 100 9.34 3.06 11.36
CA ARG A 100 9.60 4.50 11.49
C ARG A 100 8.32 5.31 11.44
N VAL A 101 7.46 5.11 10.45
CA VAL A 101 6.28 5.96 10.24
C VAL A 101 5.33 5.90 11.45
N GLU A 102 5.07 7.05 12.07
CA GLU A 102 4.13 7.17 13.19
C GLU A 102 2.75 7.60 12.70
N ASN A 103 2.68 8.62 11.83
CA ASN A 103 1.43 9.12 11.24
C ASN A 103 1.56 9.28 9.72
N PHE A 104 0.55 8.81 9.00
CA PHE A 104 0.45 9.00 7.55
C PHE A 104 -0.97 9.31 7.10
N THR A 105 -1.08 9.96 5.94
CA THR A 105 -2.34 10.12 5.23
C THR A 105 -2.27 9.55 3.83
N LEU A 106 -3.43 9.09 3.37
CA LEU A 106 -3.71 8.72 1.99
C LEU A 106 -4.81 9.63 1.50
N GLU A 107 -4.61 10.19 0.32
CA GLU A 107 -5.52 11.15 -0.28
C GLU A 107 -5.74 10.77 -1.75
N ILE A 108 -6.92 11.11 -2.26
CA ILE A 108 -7.28 10.90 -3.66
C ILE A 108 -7.61 12.25 -4.28
N ASP A 109 -7.26 12.40 -5.55
CA ASP A 109 -7.62 13.59 -6.30
C ASP A 109 -9.06 13.48 -6.83
N ASN A 110 -9.85 14.51 -6.61
CA ASN A 110 -11.18 14.68 -7.19
C ASN A 110 -11.24 16.05 -7.86
N ASP A 111 -11.09 16.06 -9.19
CA ASP A 111 -11.09 17.26 -10.03
C ASP A 111 -10.09 18.35 -9.58
N GLY A 112 -8.86 17.94 -9.25
CA GLY A 112 -7.80 18.86 -8.81
C GLY A 112 -7.81 19.16 -7.30
N ILE A 113 -8.79 18.66 -6.56
CA ILE A 113 -8.91 18.85 -5.12
C ILE A 113 -8.56 17.54 -4.41
N TRP A 114 -7.50 17.58 -3.60
CA TRP A 114 -7.13 16.47 -2.74
C TRP A 114 -8.16 16.25 -1.63
N GLN A 115 -8.70 15.03 -1.57
CA GLN A 115 -9.62 14.59 -0.54
C GLN A 115 -8.99 13.49 0.31
N ALA A 116 -9.21 13.55 1.62
CA ALA A 116 -8.77 12.51 2.53
C ALA A 116 -9.44 11.16 2.19
N TYR A 117 -8.61 10.13 1.99
CA TYR A 117 -9.04 8.74 1.84
C TYR A 117 -8.86 7.98 3.16
N HIS A 118 -7.73 8.18 3.83
CA HIS A 118 -7.43 7.57 5.11
C HIS A 118 -6.40 8.40 5.89
N SER A 119 -6.52 8.39 7.21
CA SER A 119 -5.44 8.79 8.13
C SER A 119 -5.17 7.61 9.04
N GLY A 120 -3.90 7.28 9.21
CA GLY A 120 -3.49 6.10 9.96
C GLY A 120 -2.21 6.33 10.74
N THR A 121 -2.02 5.49 11.73
CA THR A 121 -0.75 5.34 12.44
C THR A 121 -0.10 4.04 12.03
N ALA A 122 1.25 4.00 12.06
CA ALA A 122 2.08 2.83 11.85
C ALA A 122 1.81 2.04 10.54
N ILE A 123 2.85 1.87 9.71
CA ILE A 123 2.75 1.03 8.51
C ILE A 123 3.26 -0.38 8.81
N GLY A 124 4.50 -0.50 9.30
CA GLY A 124 5.15 -1.76 9.63
C GLY A 124 5.39 -2.65 8.41
N ASN A 125 5.39 -3.97 8.62
CA ASN A 125 5.69 -4.95 7.55
C ASN A 125 4.75 -4.84 6.36
N ARG A 126 3.45 -4.64 6.62
CA ARG A 126 2.43 -4.43 5.61
C ARG A 126 1.17 -3.87 6.22
N ARG A 127 0.70 -2.74 5.70
CA ARG A 127 -0.59 -2.13 6.04
C ARG A 127 -1.53 -2.26 4.85
N LEU A 128 -2.66 -2.93 5.04
CA LEU A 128 -3.77 -2.94 4.08
C LEU A 128 -4.85 -1.98 4.56
N VAL A 129 -4.92 -0.82 3.92
CA VAL A 129 -5.97 0.17 4.16
C VAL A 129 -7.13 -0.14 3.24
N ARG A 130 -8.23 -0.62 3.81
CA ARG A 130 -9.50 -0.80 3.11
C ARG A 130 -10.37 0.42 3.32
N GLY A 131 -10.94 0.95 2.27
CA GLY A 131 -11.85 2.11 2.32
C GLY A 131 -13.01 1.96 1.36
N ARG A 132 -13.72 3.07 1.13
CA ARG A 132 -14.75 3.15 0.08
C ARG A 132 -14.12 2.91 -1.29
N LYS A 133 -14.89 2.34 -2.22
CA LYS A 133 -14.49 2.31 -3.63
C LYS A 133 -14.36 3.75 -4.13
N CYS A 134 -13.27 4.04 -4.80
CA CYS A 134 -13.05 5.34 -5.43
C CYS A 134 -12.39 5.15 -6.79
N THR A 135 -12.67 6.09 -7.68
CA THR A 135 -12.19 6.10 -9.05
C THR A 135 -11.44 7.41 -9.25
N THR A 136 -10.13 7.34 -9.48
CA THR A 136 -9.29 8.53 -9.64
C THR A 136 -8.09 8.23 -10.53
N LYS A 137 -7.46 9.28 -11.07
CA LYS A 137 -6.18 9.21 -11.76
C LYS A 137 -5.01 9.47 -10.83
N ARG A 138 -5.20 10.11 -9.67
CA ARG A 138 -4.09 10.48 -8.77
C ARG A 138 -4.36 10.09 -7.32
N VAL A 139 -3.32 9.53 -6.71
CA VAL A 139 -3.30 9.14 -5.29
C VAL A 139 -2.07 9.77 -4.64
N ARG A 140 -2.23 10.24 -3.41
CA ARG A 140 -1.14 10.86 -2.65
C ARG A 140 -0.94 10.14 -1.33
N PHE A 141 0.31 9.76 -1.06
CA PHE A 141 0.79 9.31 0.24
C PHE A 141 1.53 10.47 0.92
N ARG A 142 1.28 10.67 2.22
CA ARG A 142 2.05 11.63 3.03
C ARG A 142 2.49 10.96 4.33
N CYS A 143 3.78 11.03 4.62
CA CYS A 143 4.28 10.83 5.98
C CYS A 143 4.16 12.16 6.70
N VAL A 144 3.31 12.18 7.74
CA VAL A 144 3.01 13.39 8.53
C VAL A 144 3.90 13.46 9.75
N ASP A 145 4.25 12.31 10.33
CA ASP A 145 5.08 12.24 11.52
C ASP A 145 5.90 10.94 11.54
N SER A 146 7.16 11.06 11.94
CA SER A 146 8.11 9.95 12.03
C SER A 146 9.38 10.40 12.77
N PRO A 147 9.92 9.62 13.72
CA PRO A 147 11.18 9.91 14.42
C PRO A 147 12.41 9.87 13.52
N ALA A 148 12.30 9.35 12.30
CA ALA A 148 13.34 9.31 11.29
C ALA A 148 12.73 9.45 9.88
N CYS A 149 13.55 9.70 8.85
CA CYS A 149 13.06 9.67 7.47
C CYS A 149 12.36 8.34 7.14
N PRO A 150 11.22 8.37 6.42
CA PRO A 150 10.49 7.15 6.08
C PRO A 150 11.35 6.26 5.18
N ALA A 151 11.13 4.95 5.27
CA ALA A 151 11.71 3.97 4.37
C ALA A 151 10.58 3.06 3.89
N ILE A 152 10.02 3.36 2.72
CA ILE A 152 8.83 2.68 2.17
C ILE A 152 9.27 1.80 1.01
N SER A 153 9.00 0.50 1.11
CA SER A 153 9.39 -0.50 0.10
C SER A 153 8.28 -0.83 -0.89
N GLU A 154 7.01 -0.60 -0.55
CA GLU A 154 5.91 -0.90 -1.47
C GLU A 154 4.74 0.07 -1.26
N PHE A 155 4.12 0.48 -2.37
CA PHE A 155 2.82 1.14 -2.47
C PHE A 155 2.02 0.48 -3.60
N ASN A 156 0.93 -0.20 -3.27
CA ASN A 156 0.09 -0.86 -4.26
C ASN A 156 -1.38 -0.46 -4.12
N LEU A 157 -2.08 -0.45 -5.25
CA LEU A 157 -3.53 -0.30 -5.33
C LEU A 157 -4.17 -1.63 -5.72
N HIS A 158 -5.26 -1.98 -5.06
CA HIS A 158 -5.99 -3.22 -5.29
C HIS A 158 -7.50 -3.00 -5.20
N LEU A 159 -8.26 -3.89 -5.84
CA LEU A 159 -9.71 -3.87 -5.83
C LEU A 159 -10.22 -5.17 -5.21
N ASP A 160 -10.90 -5.05 -4.06
CA ASP A 160 -11.78 -6.09 -3.56
C ASP A 160 -13.17 -5.94 -4.17
N PRO A 161 -13.57 -6.83 -5.11
CA PRO A 161 -14.83 -6.70 -5.82
C PRO A 161 -16.04 -6.91 -4.91
N LYS A 162 -15.86 -7.57 -3.76
CA LYS A 162 -16.94 -8.03 -2.88
C LYS A 162 -17.26 -7.06 -1.74
N THR A 163 -16.48 -5.99 -1.57
CA THR A 163 -16.86 -4.91 -0.64
C THR A 163 -17.90 -4.02 -1.33
N ALA A 164 -19.10 -3.91 -0.75
CA ALA A 164 -20.12 -2.93 -1.16
C ALA A 164 -19.69 -1.51 -0.75
N ASP A 165 -20.23 -0.50 -1.43
CA ASP A 165 -19.94 0.93 -1.22
C ASP A 165 -20.29 1.42 0.19
#